data_AF-A0A7D9L7N3-F1
#
_entry.id   AF-A0A7D9L7N3-F1
#
_cell.length_a   1.000
_cell.length_b   1.000
_cell.length_c   1.000
_cell.angle_alpha   90.00
_cell.angle_beta   90.00
_cell.angle_gamma   90.00
#
_symmetry.space_group_name_H-M   'P 1'
#
loop_
_entity.id
_entity.type
_entity.pdbx_description
1 polymer ?
#
loop_
_entity_poly.entity_id
_entity_poly.type
_entity_poly.pdbx_seq_one_letter_code
_entity_poly.pdbx_strand_id
1 'polypeptide(L)'
;MDKFEMTKTLNPFLHSVFNCKSSESVLLKNARYNKSPSPSTSSMPELSSIQILEIEVIGVLRNLNSRKATGPDNIPTKLLIELKDVTAASLCKIFNMSLDLGVVPLE
;
A
#
# COMPACT_ATOMS: atom_id res chain seq x y z
N MET A 1 -14.57 -1.14 -31.43
CA MET A 1 -13.47 -1.82 -30.73
C MET A 1 -14.12 -2.87 -29.85
N ASP A 2 -14.08 -4.13 -30.27
CA ASP A 2 -14.89 -5.18 -29.69
C ASP A 2 -14.43 -5.52 -28.27
N LYS A 3 -15.40 -5.74 -27.37
CA LYS A 3 -15.20 -6.06 -25.95
C LYS A 3 -14.28 -7.28 -25.74
N PHE A 4 -14.19 -8.13 -26.76
CA PHE A 4 -13.36 -9.34 -26.82
C PHE A 4 -11.86 -9.05 -27.02
N GLU A 5 -11.50 -7.98 -27.73
CA GLU A 5 -10.09 -7.57 -27.91
C GLU A 5 -9.55 -6.83 -26.69
N MET A 6 -10.41 -6.09 -26.00
CA MET A 6 -10.05 -5.36 -24.78
C MET A 6 -9.69 -6.32 -23.64
N THR A 7 -10.40 -7.44 -23.48
CA THR A 7 -10.10 -8.47 -22.46
C THR A 7 -8.83 -9.27 -22.79
N LYS A 8 -8.55 -9.50 -24.08
CA LYS A 8 -7.30 -10.14 -24.52
C LYS A 8 -6.05 -9.30 -24.24
N THR A 9 -6.19 -7.97 -24.25
CA THR A 9 -5.05 -7.05 -24.09
C THR A 9 -4.83 -6.63 -22.64
N LEU A 10 -5.90 -6.50 -21.85
CA LEU A 10 -5.78 -6.06 -20.45
C LEU A 10 -5.16 -7.13 -19.55
N ASN A 11 -5.52 -8.40 -19.76
CA ASN A 11 -5.11 -9.50 -18.89
C ASN A 11 -3.58 -9.74 -18.91
N PRO A 12 -2.90 -9.79 -20.07
CA PRO A 12 -1.44 -9.91 -20.13
C PRO A 12 -0.71 -8.69 -19.58
N PHE A 13 -1.25 -7.47 -19.78
CA PHE A 13 -0.65 -6.25 -19.27
C PHE A 13 -0.60 -6.24 -17.74
N LEU A 14 -1.72 -6.58 -17.09
CA LEU A 14 -1.78 -6.66 -15.62
C LEU A 14 -0.85 -7.76 -15.09
N HIS A 15 -0.77 -8.91 -15.77
CA HIS A 15 0.18 -9.96 -15.39
C HIS A 15 1.66 -9.53 -15.52
N SER A 16 2.01 -8.70 -16.52
CA SER A 16 3.37 -8.19 -16.69
C SER A 16 3.75 -7.19 -15.61
N VAL A 17 2.84 -6.28 -15.27
CA VAL A 17 3.08 -5.22 -14.28
C VAL A 17 3.10 -5.76 -12.85
N PHE A 18 2.18 -6.66 -12.52
CA PHE A 18 2.01 -7.13 -11.13
C PHE A 18 2.79 -8.41 -10.79
N ASN A 19 3.29 -9.14 -11.80
CA ASN A 19 4.00 -10.40 -11.61
C ASN A 19 5.49 -10.31 -11.98
N CYS A 20 6.12 -9.18 -11.66
CA CYS A 20 7.58 -9.04 -11.71
C CYS A 20 8.20 -9.97 -10.66
N LYS A 21 8.67 -11.15 -11.10
CA LYS A 21 9.51 -12.01 -10.26
C LYS A 21 10.83 -11.30 -10.02
N SER A 22 11.04 -10.85 -8.78
CA SER A 22 12.29 -10.20 -8.37
C SER A 22 13.49 -11.10 -8.65
N SER A 23 14.54 -10.44 -9.14
CA SER A 23 15.98 -10.72 -8.93
C SER A 23 16.53 -12.07 -9.42
N GLU A 24 16.98 -12.15 -10.69
CA GLU A 24 18.31 -12.74 -11.01
C GLU A 24 18.77 -12.65 -12.48
N SER A 25 17.96 -12.26 -13.47
CA SER A 25 18.34 -12.45 -14.88
C SER A 25 18.76 -11.20 -15.69
N VAL A 26 18.95 -10.03 -15.06
CA VAL A 26 19.36 -8.81 -15.82
C VAL A 26 20.86 -8.77 -16.15
N LEU A 27 21.67 -9.75 -15.73
CA LEU A 27 23.13 -9.64 -15.83
C LEU A 27 23.82 -10.15 -17.11
N LEU A 28 23.15 -10.69 -18.13
CA LEU A 28 23.86 -11.04 -19.37
C LEU A 28 23.04 -10.76 -20.62
N LYS A 29 23.30 -9.62 -21.27
CA LYS A 29 23.30 -9.53 -22.75
C LYS A 29 23.82 -8.24 -23.40
N ASN A 30 24.50 -7.34 -22.68
CA ASN A 30 24.92 -6.06 -23.29
C ASN A 30 26.45 -5.83 -23.16
N ALA A 31 27.25 -6.76 -23.68
CA ALA A 31 28.66 -6.50 -23.96
C ALA A 31 28.77 -5.61 -25.21
N ARG A 32 28.65 -4.28 -25.04
CA ARG A 32 29.06 -3.17 -25.94
C ARG A 32 28.29 -1.87 -25.63
N TYR A 33 28.39 -1.36 -24.41
CA TYR A 33 28.10 0.05 -24.15
C TYR A 33 29.31 0.69 -23.49
N ASN A 34 29.82 1.71 -24.16
CA ASN A 34 30.93 2.55 -23.74
C ASN A 34 30.63 3.14 -22.35
N LYS A 35 31.66 3.16 -21.49
CA LYS A 35 31.74 3.75 -20.14
C LYS A 35 30.58 4.72 -19.84
N SER A 36 29.49 4.19 -19.31
CA SER A 36 28.39 4.99 -18.79
C SER A 36 28.90 5.75 -17.56
N PRO A 37 28.47 7.01 -17.32
CA PRO A 37 28.66 7.62 -16.02
C PRO A 37 28.11 6.65 -14.98
N SER A 38 28.84 6.49 -13.87
CA SER A 38 28.34 5.87 -12.64
C SER A 38 26.85 6.19 -12.48
N PRO A 39 25.96 5.23 -12.12
CA PRO A 39 24.61 5.59 -11.75
C PRO A 39 24.76 6.62 -10.64
N SER A 40 24.52 7.88 -10.98
CA SER A 40 24.31 8.92 -9.98
C SER A 40 23.20 8.34 -9.13
N THR A 41 23.50 8.09 -7.87
CA THR A 41 22.54 7.81 -6.82
C THR A 41 21.49 8.91 -6.86
N SER A 42 20.50 8.79 -7.74
CA SER A 42 19.30 9.61 -7.65
C SER A 42 18.66 9.11 -6.38
N SER A 43 18.85 9.86 -5.30
CA SER A 43 18.22 9.61 -4.02
C SER A 43 16.73 9.49 -4.32
N MET A 44 16.21 8.26 -4.30
CA MET A 44 14.78 8.06 -4.36
C MET A 44 14.20 8.85 -3.18
N PRO A 45 13.11 9.61 -3.39
CA PRO A 45 12.47 10.31 -2.30
C PRO A 45 12.09 9.28 -1.23
N GLU A 46 12.76 9.37 -0.08
CA GLU A 46 12.56 8.48 1.04
C GLU A 46 11.36 9.02 1.85
N LEU A 47 10.39 8.15 2.15
CA LEU A 47 9.23 8.50 2.96
C LEU A 47 9.60 8.48 4.44
N SER A 48 10.60 9.27 4.83
CA SER A 48 11.21 9.22 6.16
C SER A 48 10.39 9.89 7.28
N SER A 49 9.22 10.45 6.98
CA SER A 49 8.46 11.27 7.95
C SER A 49 6.93 11.19 7.82
N ILE A 50 6.37 10.05 7.41
CA ILE A 50 4.90 9.88 7.46
C ILE A 50 4.50 9.53 8.88
N GLN A 51 3.70 10.39 9.51
CA GLN A 51 3.04 10.11 10.78
C GLN A 51 1.56 10.42 10.68
N ILE A 52 0.76 9.53 11.24
CA ILE A 52 -0.69 9.67 11.39
C ILE A 52 -0.95 10.25 12.78
N LEU A 53 -1.80 11.26 12.86
CA LEU A 53 -2.29 11.84 14.09
C LEU A 53 -3.58 11.15 14.55
N GLU A 54 -3.79 11.08 15.86
CA GLU A 54 -5.00 10.47 16.42
C GLU A 54 -6.29 11.15 15.94
N ILE A 55 -6.27 12.48 15.79
CA ILE A 55 -7.42 13.24 15.28
C ILE A 55 -7.82 12.83 13.85
N GLU A 56 -6.86 12.40 13.03
CA GLU A 56 -7.13 11.93 11.68
C GLU A 56 -7.84 10.57 11.73
N VAL A 57 -7.40 9.68 12.62
CA VAL A 57 -8.06 8.39 12.87
C VAL A 57 -9.49 8.61 13.37
N ILE A 58 -9.70 9.50 14.34
CA ILE A 58 -11.04 9.89 14.81
C ILE A 58 -11.89 10.42 13.65
N GLY A 59 -11.31 11.27 12.80
CA GLY A 59 -11.96 11.81 11.61
C GLY A 59 -12.43 10.71 10.65
N VAL A 60 -11.60 9.69 10.41
CA VAL A 60 -11.96 8.54 9.59
C VAL A 60 -13.07 7.72 10.24
N LEU A 61 -12.91 7.36 11.51
CA LEU A 61 -13.89 6.55 12.25
C LEU A 61 -15.26 7.22 12.30
N ARG A 62 -15.31 8.53 12.53
CA ARG A 62 -16.55 9.32 12.56
C ARG A 62 -17.31 9.31 11.23
N ASN A 63 -16.59 9.21 10.11
CA ASN A 63 -17.17 9.27 8.77
C ASN A 63 -17.45 7.89 8.16
N LEU A 64 -17.32 6.81 8.94
CA LEU A 64 -17.67 5.48 8.47
C LEU A 64 -19.17 5.37 8.16
N ASN A 65 -19.50 4.65 7.08
CA ASN A 65 -20.89 4.40 6.71
C ASN A 65 -21.46 3.25 7.54
N SER A 66 -22.31 3.58 8.51
CA SER A 66 -22.96 2.62 9.41
C SER A 66 -23.91 1.62 8.75
N ARG A 67 -24.25 1.80 7.47
CA ARG A 67 -25.06 0.85 6.67
C ARG A 67 -24.23 -0.18 5.90
N LYS A 68 -22.91 -0.08 5.92
CA LYS A 68 -22.05 -1.10 5.30
C LYS A 68 -22.02 -2.37 6.13
N ALA A 69 -21.81 -3.49 5.46
CA ALA A 69 -21.61 -4.79 6.09
C ALA A 69 -20.37 -4.76 6.99
N THR A 70 -20.39 -5.60 8.02
CA THR A 70 -19.26 -5.80 8.93
C THR A 70 -18.08 -6.42 8.17
N GLY A 71 -16.87 -6.09 8.64
CA GLY A 71 -15.66 -6.72 8.14
C GLY A 71 -15.57 -8.20 8.51
N PRO A 72 -14.51 -8.90 8.07
CA PRO A 72 -14.23 -10.28 8.47
C PRO A 72 -13.96 -10.44 9.98
N ASP A 73 -13.68 -9.33 10.67
CA ASP A 73 -13.59 -9.23 12.13
C ASP A 73 -14.96 -9.30 12.83
N ASN A 74 -16.05 -9.24 12.08
CA ASN A 74 -17.43 -9.17 12.59
C ASN A 74 -17.68 -7.98 13.53
N ILE A 75 -16.87 -6.92 13.45
CA ILE A 75 -17.05 -5.72 14.27
C ILE A 75 -18.03 -4.79 13.56
N PRO A 76 -19.17 -4.41 14.19
CA PRO A 76 -20.09 -3.46 13.60
C PRO A 76 -19.49 -2.07 13.44
N THR A 77 -19.69 -1.47 12.26
CA THR A 77 -19.26 -0.09 11.98
C THR A 77 -19.80 0.92 13.00
N LYS A 78 -21.03 0.71 13.49
CA LYS A 78 -21.62 1.56 14.55
C LYS A 78 -20.80 1.53 15.84
N LEU A 79 -20.29 0.37 16.22
CA LEU A 79 -19.48 0.21 17.44
C LEU A 79 -18.15 0.97 17.31
N LEU A 80 -17.51 0.91 16.13
CA LEU A 80 -16.30 1.69 15.86
C LEU A 80 -16.55 3.21 15.91
N ILE A 81 -17.71 3.68 15.44
CA ILE A 81 -18.09 5.10 15.52
C ILE A 81 -18.30 5.53 16.97
N GLU A 82 -18.97 4.71 17.77
CA GLU A 82 -19.27 4.99 19.18
C GLU A 82 -18.01 4.95 20.05
N LEU A 83 -17.10 4.01 19.79
CA LEU A 83 -15.86 3.81 20.55
C LEU A 83 -14.64 4.51 19.95
N LYS A 84 -14.83 5.41 18.98
CA LYS A 84 -13.72 6.08 18.28
C LYS A 84 -12.74 6.77 19.22
N ASP A 85 -13.25 7.42 20.27
CA ASP A 85 -12.45 8.21 21.21
C ASP A 85 -11.58 7.33 22.13
N VAL A 86 -11.93 6.04 22.24
CA VAL A 86 -11.16 5.04 23.02
C VAL A 86 -10.21 4.23 22.11
N THR A 87 -10.64 3.95 20.88
CA THR A 87 -9.89 3.07 19.96
C THR A 87 -8.88 3.83 19.09
N ALA A 88 -9.05 5.13 18.89
CA ALA A 88 -8.22 5.93 18.01
C ALA A 88 -6.73 5.91 18.39
N ALA A 89 -6.41 6.07 19.68
CA ALA A 89 -5.01 6.03 20.15
C ALA A 89 -4.32 4.69 19.81
N SER A 90 -4.98 3.57 20.07
CA SER A 90 -4.44 2.23 19.77
C SER A 90 -4.26 2.00 18.27
N LEU A 91 -5.26 2.36 17.47
CA LEU A 91 -5.21 2.24 16.01
C LEU A 91 -4.12 3.13 15.41
N CYS A 92 -4.02 4.38 15.88
CA CYS A 92 -2.98 5.33 15.48
C CYS A 92 -1.58 4.76 15.72
N LYS A 93 -1.35 4.18 16.91
CA LYS A 93 -0.08 3.51 17.24
C LYS A 93 0.23 2.36 16.28
N ILE A 94 -0.74 1.49 16.01
CA ILE A 94 -0.56 0.34 15.10
C ILE A 94 -0.23 0.84 13.69
N PHE A 95 -0.93 1.86 13.19
CA PHE A 95 -0.67 2.40 11.86
C PHE A 95 0.71 3.02 11.74
N ASN A 96 1.11 3.86 12.69
CA ASN A 96 2.45 4.45 12.69
C ASN A 96 3.54 3.38 12.78
N MET A 97 3.36 2.37 13.64
CA MET A 97 4.28 1.23 13.70
C MET A 97 4.33 0.45 12.39
N SER A 98 3.19 0.30 11.70
CA SER A 98 3.14 -0.35 10.38
C SER A 98 3.87 0.44 9.31
N LEU A 99 3.77 1.78 9.36
CA LEU A 99 4.47 2.69 8.44
C LEU A 99 5.98 2.63 8.66
N ASP A 100 6.41 2.61 9.92
CA ASP A 100 7.83 2.53 10.28
C ASP A 100 8.47 1.19 9.89
N LEU A 101 7.76 0.08 10.09
CA LEU A 101 8.28 -1.26 9.80
C LEU A 101 8.08 -1.71 8.35
N GLY A 102 7.18 -1.07 7.60
CA GLY A 102 6.77 -1.50 6.26
C GLY A 102 5.98 -2.81 6.25
N VAL A 103 5.51 -3.28 7.41
CA VAL A 103 4.72 -4.52 7.57
C VAL A 103 3.65 -4.31 8.64
N VAL A 104 2.58 -5.11 8.61
CA VAL A 104 1.60 -5.12 9.69
C VAL A 104 2.24 -5.78 10.93
N PRO A 105 2.30 -5.11 12.09
CA PRO A 105 2.85 -5.69 13.31
C PRO A 105 2.08 -6.95 13.70
N LEU A 106 2.80 -8.05 13.88
CA LEU A 106 2.33 -9.19 14.65
C LEU A 106 2.59 -8.86 16.12
N GLU A 107 1.65 -9.21 17.01
CA GLU A 107 1.80 -8.99 18.47
C GLU A 107 3.18 -9.37 19.02
#